data_AF-A0A4S2F1F0-F1
#
_entry.id   AF-A0A4S2F1F0-F1
#
_cell.length_a   1.000
_cell.length_b   1.000
_cell.length_c   1.000
_cell.angle_alpha   90.00
_cell.angle_beta   90.00
_cell.angle_gamma   90.00
#
_symmetry.space_group_name_H-M   'P 1'
#
loop_
_entity.id
_entity.type
_entity.pdbx_description
1 polymer ?
#
loop_
_entity_poly.entity_id
_entity_poly.type
_entity_poly.pdbx_seq_one_letter_code
_entity_poly.pdbx_strand_id
1 'polypeptide(L)'
;MTQGCHPVPEGYQSLHEGATYCAALHEGRSTLQADVVIVGCGVAGLYAVLYLPTGMSIVLLSKGAIDECDSMLAQGGICVLPEEGGL
;
A
#
# COMPACT_ATOMS: atom_id res chain seq x y z
N MET A 1 20.44 -14.31 -4.44
CA MET A 1 21.16 -13.13 -4.95
C MET A 1 20.15 -12.22 -5.61
N THR A 2 19.45 -11.37 -4.86
CA THR A 2 18.53 -10.36 -5.40
C THR A 2 19.17 -8.99 -5.20
N GLN A 3 19.95 -8.56 -6.20
CA GLN A 3 20.33 -7.16 -6.32
C GLN A 3 19.08 -6.41 -6.79
N GLY A 4 18.61 -5.44 -6.01
CA GLY A 4 17.43 -4.63 -6.37
C GLY A 4 16.61 -4.05 -5.22
N CYS A 5 16.94 -4.31 -3.95
CA CYS A 5 16.38 -3.50 -2.87
C CYS A 5 17.08 -2.14 -2.86
N HIS A 6 16.46 -1.11 -3.46
CA HIS A 6 16.81 0.25 -3.08
C HIS A 6 16.58 0.39 -1.57
N PRO A 7 17.53 0.96 -0.81
CA PRO A 7 17.37 1.13 0.63
C PRO A 7 16.11 1.95 0.89
N VAL A 8 15.27 1.47 1.80
CA VAL A 8 14.07 2.16 2.28
C VAL A 8 14.51 3.57 2.70
N PRO A 9 14.04 4.65 2.04
CA PRO A 9 14.46 6.00 2.41
C PRO A 9 14.03 6.31 3.85
N GLU A 10 14.75 7.18 4.56
CA GLU A 10 14.36 7.58 5.91
C GLU A 10 12.91 8.12 5.91
N GLY A 11 12.08 7.60 6.82
CA GLY A 11 10.65 7.94 6.91
C GLY A 11 9.69 7.02 6.13
N TYR A 12 10.19 5.96 5.49
CA TYR A 12 9.39 4.97 4.76
C TYR A 12 9.24 3.68 5.55
N GLN A 13 8.05 3.08 5.51
CA GLN A 13 7.75 1.84 6.21
C GLN A 13 7.60 0.68 5.22
N SER A 14 8.31 -0.42 5.45
CA SER A 14 8.18 -1.66 4.67
C SER A 14 6.93 -2.41 5.12
N LEU A 15 6.07 -2.81 4.18
CA LEU A 15 4.77 -3.41 4.52
C LEU A 15 4.68 -4.93 4.27
N HIS A 16 5.53 -5.52 3.41
CA HIS A 16 5.54 -6.97 3.14
C HIS A 16 6.88 -7.45 2.56
N GLU A 17 7.15 -8.77 2.56
CA GLU A 17 8.23 -9.38 1.76
C GLU A 17 8.01 -9.05 0.27
N GLY A 18 8.74 -8.05 -0.23
CA GLY A 18 8.60 -7.49 -1.57
C GLY A 18 8.94 -6.01 -1.60
N ALA A 19 9.09 -5.43 -2.79
CA ALA A 19 9.42 -4.02 -3.00
C ALA A 19 8.21 -3.10 -2.79
N THR A 20 7.44 -3.32 -1.71
CA THR A 20 6.26 -2.53 -1.34
C THR A 20 6.61 -1.58 -0.20
N TYR A 21 6.56 -0.28 -0.48
CA TYR A 21 6.97 0.77 0.45
C TYR A 21 5.82 1.74 0.71
N CYS A 22 5.59 2.10 1.96
CA CYS A 22 4.68 3.18 2.34
C CYS A 22 5.47 4.44 2.68
N ALA A 23 5.11 5.55 2.04
CA ALA A 23 5.67 6.87 2.29
C ALA A 23 4.63 7.76 2.94
N ALA A 24 4.97 8.41 4.07
CA ALA A 24 4.30 9.64 4.44
C ALA A 24 4.92 10.78 3.64
N LEU A 25 4.09 11.63 3.03
CA LEU A 25 4.58 12.82 2.33
C LEU A 25 5.31 13.75 3.32
N HIS A 26 6.64 13.80 3.25
CA HIS A 26 7.47 14.77 3.97
C HIS A 26 7.73 16.01 3.08
N GLU A 27 7.87 17.20 3.68
CA GLU A 27 8.00 18.51 3.01
C GLU A 27 9.33 18.73 2.21
N GLY A 28 10.02 17.67 1.81
CA GLY A 28 11.23 17.71 0.97
C GLY A 28 11.00 17.11 -0.41
N ARG A 29 11.58 17.70 -1.48
CA ARG A 29 11.58 17.09 -2.81
C ARG A 29 12.48 15.85 -2.82
N SER A 30 11.88 14.69 -3.07
CA SER A 30 12.59 13.46 -3.43
C SER A 30 11.94 12.85 -4.68
N THR A 31 12.72 12.12 -5.48
CA THR A 31 12.24 11.40 -6.65
C THR A 31 12.29 9.91 -6.38
N LEU A 32 11.18 9.22 -6.59
CA LEU A 32 11.06 7.77 -6.49
C LEU A 32 10.69 7.19 -7.85
N GLN A 33 11.18 5.99 -8.13
CA GLN A 33 10.77 5.19 -9.28
C GLN A 33 10.07 3.93 -8.78
N ALA A 34 8.96 3.59 -9.43
CA ALA A 34 8.18 2.40 -9.13
C ALA A 34 7.46 1.92 -10.40
N ASP A 35 7.18 0.63 -10.47
CA ASP A 35 6.31 0.07 -11.52
C ASP A 35 4.86 0.50 -11.29
N VAL A 36 4.44 0.61 -10.02
CA VAL A 36 3.10 1.03 -9.61
C VAL A 36 3.17 2.05 -8.47
N VAL A 37 2.39 3.12 -8.59
CA VAL A 37 2.18 4.09 -7.50
C VAL A 37 0.70 4.07 -7.10
N ILE A 38 0.43 3.87 -5.82
CA ILE A 38 -0.91 3.92 -5.22
C ILE A 38 -0.96 5.12 -4.29
N VAL A 39 -1.93 6.01 -4.49
CA VAL A 39 -2.16 7.17 -3.61
C VAL A 39 -3.31 6.83 -2.67
N GLY A 40 -2.99 6.64 -1.40
CA GLY A 40 -3.92 6.22 -0.35
C GLY A 40 -3.59 4.83 0.21
N CYS A 41 -3.37 4.76 1.52
CA CYS A 41 -3.00 3.53 2.23
C CYS A 41 -4.15 2.95 3.07
N GLY A 42 -5.39 3.29 2.71
CA GLY A 42 -6.58 2.68 3.31
C GLY A 42 -6.87 1.27 2.77
N VAL A 43 -8.00 0.70 3.18
CA VAL A 43 -8.36 -0.69 2.83
C VAL A 43 -8.35 -0.95 1.33
N ALA A 44 -8.81 0.01 0.51
CA ALA A 44 -8.82 -0.16 -0.95
C ALA A 44 -7.41 -0.20 -1.56
N GLY A 45 -6.51 0.69 -1.11
CA GLY A 45 -5.13 0.75 -1.61
C GLY A 45 -4.32 -0.48 -1.21
N LEU A 46 -4.46 -0.90 0.05
CA LEU A 46 -3.82 -2.13 0.55
C LEU A 46 -4.38 -3.38 -0.11
N TYR A 47 -5.70 -3.44 -0.32
CA TYR A 47 -6.33 -4.55 -1.02
C TYR A 47 -5.86 -4.65 -2.48
N ALA A 48 -5.70 -3.51 -3.17
CA ALA A 48 -5.20 -3.50 -4.54
C ALA A 48 -3.81 -4.14 -4.67
N VAL A 49 -2.92 -3.93 -3.70
CA VAL A 49 -1.57 -4.51 -3.68
C VAL A 49 -1.60 -6.04 -3.70
N LEU A 50 -2.58 -6.67 -3.03
CA LEU A 50 -2.68 -8.13 -2.94
C LEU A 50 -2.91 -8.81 -4.29
N TYR A 51 -3.39 -8.08 -5.30
CA TYR A 51 -3.68 -8.61 -6.64
C TYR A 51 -2.63 -8.21 -7.67
N LEU A 52 -1.60 -7.45 -7.29
CA LEU A 52 -0.52 -7.09 -8.19
C LEU A 52 0.50 -8.24 -8.33
N PRO A 53 1.10 -8.43 -9.52
CA PRO A 53 2.12 -9.45 -9.72
C PRO A 53 3.27 -9.37 -8.73
N THR A 54 3.69 -10.53 -8.22
CA THR A 54 4.89 -10.65 -7.39
C THR A 54 6.12 -10.23 -8.19
N GLY A 55 6.89 -9.26 -7.68
CA GLY A 55 8.12 -8.77 -8.32
C GLY A 55 8.04 -7.33 -8.84
N MET A 56 6.86 -6.69 -8.80
CA MET A 56 6.73 -5.25 -9.05
C MET A 56 7.23 -4.43 -7.85
N SER A 57 7.87 -3.31 -8.15
CA SER A 57 8.12 -2.23 -7.19
C SER A 57 6.88 -1.36 -7.04
N ILE A 58 6.37 -1.27 -5.82
CA ILE A 58 5.10 -0.62 -5.50
C ILE A 58 5.34 0.44 -4.42
N VAL A 59 4.93 1.66 -4.70
CA VAL A 59 4.97 2.76 -3.73
C VAL A 59 3.54 3.15 -3.35
N LEU A 60 3.23 3.07 -2.06
CA LEU A 60 2.02 3.60 -1.48
C LEU A 60 2.32 4.96 -0.85
N LEU A 61 1.55 5.98 -1.23
CA LEU A 61 1.64 7.32 -0.66
C LEU A 61 0.49 7.55 0.31
N SER A 62 0.81 7.89 1.56
CA SER A 62 -0.15 8.34 2.56
C SER A 62 0.10 9.80 2.92
N LYS A 63 -0.97 10.47 3.35
CA LYS A 63 -0.88 11.79 3.97
C LYS A 63 -0.30 11.73 5.38
N GLY A 64 -0.50 10.63 6.09
CA GLY A 64 -0.08 10.42 7.47
C GLY A 64 0.40 8.98 7.70
N ALA A 65 0.36 8.52 8.94
CA ALA A 65 0.67 7.12 9.25
C ALA A 65 -0.37 6.17 8.62
N ILE A 66 -0.01 4.90 8.44
CA ILE A 66 -0.89 3.92 7.78
C ILE A 66 -2.14 3.58 8.60
N ASP A 67 -2.03 3.67 9.92
CA ASP A 67 -3.13 3.52 10.87
C ASP A 67 -3.98 4.79 11.00
N GLU A 68 -3.52 5.91 10.45
CA GLU A 68 -4.28 7.16 10.30
C GLU A 68 -5.09 7.17 9.00
N CYS A 69 -6.01 6.22 8.87
CA CYS A 69 -6.96 6.14 7.76
C CYS A 69 -8.39 6.04 8.27
N ASP A 70 -9.34 6.73 7.63
CA ASP A 70 -10.78 6.64 7.96
C ASP A 70 -11.32 5.21 7.93
N SER A 71 -10.69 4.32 7.13
CA SER A 71 -11.04 2.89 7.12
C SER A 71 -10.76 2.19 8.46
N MET A 72 -9.75 2.64 9.21
CA MET A 72 -9.45 2.15 10.56
C MET A 72 -10.49 2.60 11.60
N LEU A 73 -11.19 3.70 11.32
CA LEU A 73 -12.25 4.25 12.18
C LEU A 73 -13.64 3.68 11.85
N ALA A 74 -13.77 2.88 10.79
CA ALA A 74 -15.05 2.31 10.37
C ALA A 74 -15.59 1.33 11.43
N GLN A 75 -16.82 1.58 11.91
CA GLN A 75 -17.49 0.74 12.92
C GLN A 75 -18.71 -0.03 12.35
N GLY A 76 -19.16 0.34 11.15
CA GLY A 76 -20.19 -0.40 10.43
C GLY A 76 -19.64 -1.70 9.83
N GLY A 77 -20.45 -2.35 9.01
CA GLY A 77 -20.05 -3.47 8.18
C GLY A 77 -20.05 -3.12 6.70
N ILE A 78 -19.40 -3.95 5.88
CA ILE A 78 -19.54 -3.91 4.43
C ILE A 78 -20.72 -4.81 4.05
N CYS A 79 -21.77 -4.25 3.45
CA CYS A 79 -22.85 -5.05 2.88
C CYS A 79 -22.34 -5.73 1.61
N VAL A 80 -22.54 -7.04 1.52
CA VAL A 80 -22.21 -7.84 0.33
C VAL A 80 -23.46 -8.57 -0.10
N LEU A 81 -23.77 -8.55 -1.40
CA LEU A 81 -24.73 -9.48 -1.98
C LEU A 81 -23.95 -10.76 -2.31
N PRO A 82 -24.13 -11.87 -1.57
CA PRO A 82 -23.49 -13.12 -1.92
C PRO A 82 -24.08 -13.63 -3.23
N GLU A 83 -23.24 -14.20 -4.10
CA GLU A 83 -23.76 -14.94 -5.25
C GLU A 83 -24.50 -16.19 -4.77
N GLU A 84 -25.70 -16.44 -5.29
CA GLU A 84 -26.44 -17.68 -5.07
C GLU A 84 -25.80 -18.82 -5.88
N GLY A 85 -24.89 -19.59 -5.25
CA GLY A 85 -24.38 -20.84 -5.83
C GLY A 85 -22.96 -21.27 -5.45
N GLY A 86 -22.59 -21.31 -4.17
CA GLY A 86 -21.21 -21.57 -3.74
C GLY A 86 -21.00 -22.62 -2.63
N LEU A 87 -21.58 -23.82 -2.77
CA LEU A 87 -21.03 -25.11 -2.32
C LEU A 87 -21.41 -26.19 -3.34
#